data_AF-A0A1S4BIT3-F1
#
_entry.id   AF-A0A1S4BIT3-F1
#
_cell.length_a   1.000
_cell.length_b   1.000
_cell.length_c   1.000
_cell.angle_alpha   90.00
_cell.angle_beta   90.00
_cell.angle_gamma   90.00
#
_symmetry.space_group_name_H-M   'P 1'
#
loop_
_entity.id
_entity.type
_entity.pdbx_description
1 polymer ?
#
loop_
_entity_poly.entity_id
_entity_poly.type
_entity_poly.pdbx_seq_one_letter_code
_entity_poly.pdbx_strand_id
1 'polypeptide(L)'
;MEALAKLERVQTRLLKRLSNLESSLLSQHFSQNLSLSTSSTTEDRLSGTLRANGVVDFSFKRVPSDYYDWPLKSHRDIVSVASIQHLCKSIVLVNTQAASNIIDCSDRNNSKYYVVVVQYAARFNAESVKNFPYTLNESKIAKKKFNMRLAPEETSVKLIGYEHNAVTCIGMKTNIPLMVANAISASLRAAPNECQDL
;
A
#
# COMPACT_ATOMS: atom_id res chain seq x y z
N MET A 1 22.41 28.49 38.07
CA MET A 1 22.34 27.02 38.27
C MET A 1 20.94 26.54 38.61
N GLU A 2 20.16 27.25 39.43
CA GLU A 2 18.81 26.82 39.85
C GLU A 2 17.76 26.72 38.71
N ALA A 3 17.80 27.64 37.74
CA ALA A 3 16.90 27.61 36.59
C ALA A 3 17.11 26.37 35.69
N LEU A 4 18.36 25.91 35.55
CA LEU A 4 18.70 24.72 34.77
C LEU A 4 18.20 23.45 35.46
N ALA A 5 18.41 23.34 36.77
CA ALA A 5 17.90 22.21 37.56
C ALA A 5 16.35 22.14 37.56
N LYS A 6 15.67 23.29 37.51
CA LYS A 6 14.22 23.33 37.37
C LYS A 6 13.77 22.85 35.98
N LEU A 7 14.48 23.23 34.92
CA LEU A 7 14.19 22.80 33.56
C LEU A 7 14.37 21.28 33.39
N GLU A 8 15.46 20.72 33.89
CA GLU A 8 15.72 19.28 33.86
C GLU A 8 14.61 18.49 34.56
N ARG A 9 14.18 18.93 35.74
CA ARG A 9 13.06 18.30 36.47
C ARG A 9 11.75 18.32 35.68
N VAL A 10 11.47 19.40 34.95
CA VAL A 10 10.27 19.50 34.11
C VAL A 10 10.40 18.58 32.90
N GLN A 11 11.56 18.56 32.25
CA GLN A 11 11.81 17.70 31.09
C GLN A 11 11.69 16.21 31.43
N THR A 12 12.31 15.76 32.52
CA THR A 12 12.21 14.36 32.97
C THR A 12 10.75 14.00 33.31
N ARG A 13 10.00 14.92 33.90
CA ARG A 13 8.57 14.71 34.20
C ARG A 13 7.74 14.56 32.92
N LEU A 14 8.00 15.39 31.91
CA LEU A 14 7.32 15.32 30.62
C LEU A 14 7.62 14.01 29.89
N LEU A 15 8.90 13.62 29.82
CA LEU A 15 9.31 12.36 29.20
C LEU A 15 8.67 11.15 29.89
N LYS A 16 8.61 11.15 31.22
CA LYS A 16 7.93 10.09 31.98
C LYS A 16 6.43 10.04 31.69
N ARG A 17 5.77 11.19 31.56
CA ARG A 17 4.35 11.25 31.19
C ARG A 17 4.11 10.74 29.76
N LEU A 18 4.97 11.08 28.81
CA LEU A 18 4.91 10.58 27.44
C LEU A 18 5.07 9.05 27.39
N SER A 19 6.11 8.51 28.05
CA SER A 19 6.33 7.07 28.12
C SER A 19 5.16 6.30 28.74
N ASN A 20 4.53 6.87 29.79
CA ASN A 20 3.34 6.28 30.40
C ASN A 20 2.13 6.31 29.45
N LEU A 21 1.93 7.41 28.71
CA LEU A 21 0.87 7.53 27.72
C LEU A 21 1.05 6.54 26.57
N GLU A 22 2.27 6.41 26.05
CA GLU A 22 2.62 5.43 25.01
C GLU A 22 2.32 4.01 25.46
N SER A 23 2.71 3.63 26.68
CA SER A 23 2.45 2.31 27.25
C SER A 23 0.95 2.03 27.41
N SER A 24 0.18 3.02 27.85
CA SER A 24 -1.27 2.90 28.01
C SER A 24 -1.98 2.72 26.67
N LEU A 25 -1.55 3.44 25.63
CA LEU A 25 -2.11 3.34 24.28
C LEU A 25 -1.79 1.97 23.65
N LEU A 26 -0.56 1.48 23.82
CA LEU A 26 -0.14 0.14 23.38
C LEU A 26 -0.98 -0.97 24.04
N SER A 27 -1.22 -0.88 25.35
CA SER A 27 -2.02 -1.87 26.08
C SER A 27 -3.50 -1.85 25.67
N GLN A 28 -4.08 -0.66 25.46
CA GLN A 28 -5.47 -0.54 25.00
C GLN A 28 -5.64 -1.09 23.58
N HIS A 29 -4.68 -0.83 22.68
CA HIS A 29 -4.70 -1.33 21.32
C HIS A 29 -4.64 -2.87 21.28
N PHE A 30 -3.87 -3.51 22.18
CA PHE A 30 -3.79 -4.96 22.27
C PHE A 30 -5.09 -5.59 22.80
N SER A 31 -5.72 -5.00 23.83
CA SER A 31 -6.97 -5.50 24.40
C SER A 31 -8.18 -5.33 23.47
N GLN A 32 -8.23 -4.26 22.66
CA GLN A 32 -9.31 -4.06 21.68
C GLN A 32 -9.25 -5.07 20.52
N ASN A 33 -8.05 -5.52 20.13
CA ASN A 33 -7.89 -6.50 19.04
C ASN A 33 -8.40 -7.91 19.40
N LEU A 34 -8.49 -8.26 20.69
CA LEU A 34 -8.93 -9.59 21.13
C LEU A 34 -10.46 -9.76 21.20
N SER A 35 -11.22 -8.65 21.15
CA SER A 35 -12.69 -8.66 21.37
C SER A 35 -13.53 -8.38 20.11
N LEU A 36 -12.94 -8.32 18.91
CA LEU A 36 -13.66 -7.88 17.71
C LEU A 36 -14.26 -9.06 16.92
N SER A 37 -15.41 -9.54 17.39
CA SER A 37 -16.29 -10.44 16.64
C SER A 37 -17.69 -9.85 16.51
N THR A 38 -17.85 -8.78 15.73
CA THR A 38 -19.14 -8.27 15.19
C THR A 38 -18.87 -7.35 13.97
N SER A 39 -19.37 -7.75 12.79
CA SER A 39 -19.45 -7.01 11.50
C SER A 39 -18.61 -5.72 11.33
N SER A 40 -17.28 -5.82 11.32
CA SER A 40 -16.42 -4.69 10.97
C SER A 40 -16.53 -4.37 9.48
N THR A 41 -16.67 -3.10 9.11
CA THR A 41 -16.67 -2.71 7.69
C THR A 41 -15.31 -3.01 7.03
N THR A 42 -15.25 -3.07 5.70
CA THR A 42 -13.96 -3.23 4.98
C THR A 42 -12.98 -2.13 5.36
N GLU A 43 -13.48 -0.91 5.55
CA GLU A 43 -12.72 0.26 5.99
C GLU A 43 -12.10 0.07 7.38
N ASP A 44 -12.87 -0.46 8.34
CA ASP A 44 -12.36 -0.75 9.69
C ASP A 44 -11.26 -1.81 9.65
N ARG A 45 -11.48 -2.89 8.89
CA ARG A 45 -10.51 -3.97 8.72
C ARG A 45 -9.20 -3.47 8.12
N LEU A 46 -9.29 -2.64 7.07
CA LEU A 46 -8.12 -2.06 6.42
C LEU A 46 -7.40 -1.05 7.33
N SER A 47 -8.16 -0.22 8.05
CA SER A 47 -7.62 0.74 9.01
C SER A 47 -6.85 0.05 10.14
N GLY A 48 -7.42 -1.02 10.70
CA GLY A 48 -6.74 -1.86 11.71
C GLY A 48 -5.46 -2.49 11.16
N THR A 49 -5.51 -3.00 9.92
CA THR A 49 -4.32 -3.57 9.25
C THR A 49 -3.21 -2.52 9.09
N LEU A 50 -3.54 -1.31 8.64
CA LEU A 50 -2.56 -0.24 8.44
C LEU A 50 -1.90 0.19 9.77
N ARG A 51 -2.71 0.43 10.80
CA ARG A 51 -2.22 0.82 12.12
C ARG A 51 -1.36 -0.27 12.77
N ALA A 52 -1.76 -1.54 12.65
CA ALA A 52 -0.98 -2.67 13.15
C ALA A 52 0.40 -2.79 12.47
N ASN A 53 0.55 -2.25 11.25
CA ASN A 53 1.81 -2.19 10.52
C ASN A 53 2.54 -0.84 10.66
N GLY A 54 2.13 0.00 11.62
CA GLY A 54 2.79 1.28 11.92
C GLY A 54 2.45 2.43 10.97
N VAL A 55 1.47 2.26 10.08
CA VAL A 55 0.96 3.37 9.25
C VAL A 55 -0.03 4.17 10.08
N VAL A 56 0.38 5.38 10.48
CA VAL A 56 -0.38 6.24 11.41
C VAL A 56 -1.13 7.38 10.71
N ASP A 57 -0.76 7.72 9.49
CA ASP A 57 -1.38 8.80 8.70
C ASP A 57 -1.97 8.24 7.40
N PHE A 58 -3.29 8.17 7.35
CA PHE A 58 -4.07 7.75 6.19
C PHE A 58 -5.53 8.19 6.35
N SER A 59 -6.24 8.32 5.22
CA SER A 59 -7.67 8.60 5.19
C SER A 59 -8.33 7.81 4.07
N PHE A 60 -9.43 7.12 4.38
CA PHE A 60 -10.31 6.52 3.38
C PHE A 60 -11.39 7.53 2.98
N LYS A 61 -11.66 7.63 1.68
CA LYS A 61 -12.73 8.47 1.13
C LYS A 61 -13.76 7.60 0.42
N ARG A 62 -15.02 7.76 0.80
CA ARG A 62 -16.13 7.15 0.07
C ARG A 62 -16.47 8.01 -1.13
N VAL A 63 -16.71 7.35 -2.26
CA VAL A 63 -17.04 7.97 -3.54
C VAL A 63 -18.36 7.39 -4.03
N PRO A 64 -19.11 8.11 -4.89
CA PRO A 64 -20.31 7.60 -5.54
C PRO A 64 -20.07 6.30 -6.32
N SER A 65 -21.13 5.54 -6.59
CA SER A 65 -21.05 4.26 -7.30
C SER A 65 -20.61 4.39 -8.75
N ASP A 66 -20.90 5.52 -9.38
CA ASP A 66 -20.52 5.89 -10.75
C ASP A 66 -19.11 6.48 -10.85
N TYR A 67 -18.33 6.45 -9.75
CA TYR A 67 -16.98 7.01 -9.69
C TYR A 67 -16.07 6.60 -10.86
N TYR A 68 -16.15 5.34 -11.31
CA TYR A 68 -15.29 4.84 -12.41
C TYR A 68 -15.70 5.32 -13.81
N ASP A 69 -16.88 5.92 -13.96
CA ASP A 69 -17.37 6.48 -15.22
C ASP A 69 -16.88 7.93 -15.43
N TRP A 70 -16.26 8.52 -14.41
CA TRP A 70 -15.84 9.91 -14.42
C TRP A 70 -14.47 10.11 -15.08
N PRO A 71 -14.16 11.34 -15.54
CA PRO A 71 -12.81 11.66 -15.98
C PRO A 71 -11.83 11.74 -14.80
N LEU A 72 -10.54 11.44 -15.05
CA LEU A 72 -9.50 11.44 -14.01
C LEU A 72 -9.36 12.76 -13.23
N LYS A 73 -9.72 13.90 -13.83
CA LYS A 73 -9.75 15.20 -13.14
C LYS A 73 -10.75 15.17 -11.97
N SER A 74 -11.94 14.63 -12.18
CA SER A 74 -12.96 14.48 -11.14
C SER A 74 -12.51 13.53 -10.03
N HIS A 75 -11.76 12.47 -10.37
CA HIS A 75 -11.20 11.55 -9.39
C HIS A 75 -10.23 12.29 -8.46
N ARG A 76 -9.33 13.09 -9.04
CA ARG A 76 -8.39 13.93 -8.29
C ARG A 76 -9.14 14.84 -7.31
N ASP A 77 -10.20 15.49 -7.78
CA ASP A 77 -10.93 16.49 -7.01
C ASP A 77 -11.68 15.84 -5.82
N ILE A 78 -12.40 14.73 -6.05
CA ILE A 78 -13.15 14.06 -4.99
C ILE A 78 -12.23 13.41 -3.95
N VAL A 79 -11.08 12.87 -4.35
CA VAL A 79 -10.09 12.36 -3.40
C VAL A 79 -9.17 13.45 -2.84
N SER A 80 -9.34 14.70 -3.28
CA SER A 80 -8.60 15.91 -2.87
C SER A 80 -7.09 15.75 -2.95
N VAL A 81 -6.61 15.37 -4.13
CA VAL A 81 -5.19 15.19 -4.39
C VAL A 81 -4.66 16.33 -5.27
N ALA A 82 -3.44 16.80 -5.06
CA ALA A 82 -2.91 17.95 -5.79
C ALA A 82 -2.85 17.74 -7.32
N SER A 83 -2.57 16.52 -7.78
CA SER A 83 -2.36 16.21 -9.20
C SER A 83 -2.92 14.84 -9.57
N ILE A 84 -3.35 14.68 -10.82
CA ILE A 84 -3.73 13.37 -11.40
C ILE A 84 -2.56 12.38 -11.35
N GLN A 85 -1.31 12.88 -11.35
CA GLN A 85 -0.11 12.04 -11.24
C GLN A 85 0.00 11.31 -9.90
N HIS A 86 -0.70 11.77 -8.86
CA HIS A 86 -0.74 11.09 -7.57
C HIS A 86 -1.82 9.99 -7.50
N LEU A 87 -2.76 9.97 -8.45
CA LEU A 87 -3.74 8.89 -8.53
C LEU A 87 -3.05 7.61 -8.99
N CYS A 88 -3.18 6.54 -8.20
CA CYS A 88 -2.58 5.25 -8.47
C CYS A 88 -3.65 4.17 -8.61
N LYS A 89 -3.33 3.13 -9.40
CA LYS A 89 -4.10 1.89 -9.49
C LYS A 89 -3.20 0.70 -9.23
N SER A 90 -3.78 -0.33 -8.63
CA SER A 90 -3.13 -1.63 -8.43
C SER A 90 -3.66 -2.61 -9.45
N ILE A 91 -2.79 -3.46 -9.99
CA ILE A 91 -3.12 -4.44 -11.02
C ILE A 91 -2.53 -5.79 -10.63
N VAL A 92 -3.35 -6.84 -10.63
CA VAL A 92 -2.87 -8.22 -10.43
C VAL A 92 -2.40 -8.79 -11.76
N LEU A 93 -1.16 -9.27 -11.79
CA LEU A 93 -0.55 -9.90 -12.95
C LEU A 93 -0.26 -11.38 -12.68
N VAL A 94 -0.35 -12.19 -13.73
CA VAL A 94 0.01 -13.60 -13.74
C VAL A 94 1.22 -13.81 -14.66
N ASN A 95 2.23 -14.52 -14.17
CA ASN A 95 3.34 -15.01 -14.95
C ASN A 95 2.94 -16.30 -15.70
N THR A 96 2.53 -16.13 -16.95
CA THR A 96 2.07 -17.24 -17.79
C THR A 96 3.18 -18.22 -18.18
N GLN A 97 4.45 -17.81 -18.09
CA GLN A 97 5.62 -18.63 -18.45
C GLN A 97 6.44 -19.11 -17.26
N ALA A 98 5.92 -18.95 -16.03
CA ALA A 98 6.49 -19.53 -14.83
C ALA A 98 6.66 -21.05 -14.99
N ALA A 99 7.68 -21.63 -14.35
CA ALA A 99 7.86 -23.08 -14.33
C ALA A 99 6.66 -23.76 -13.64
N SER A 100 6.38 -25.03 -13.98
CA SER A 100 5.19 -25.74 -13.49
C SER A 100 5.17 -25.95 -11.97
N ASN A 101 6.34 -25.95 -11.33
CA ASN A 101 6.48 -26.01 -9.87
C ASN A 101 6.22 -24.65 -9.17
N ILE A 102 6.16 -23.55 -9.93
CA ILE A 102 5.87 -22.20 -9.40
C ILE A 102 4.39 -21.94 -9.58
N ILE A 103 3.62 -22.22 -8.53
CA ILE A 103 2.15 -22.14 -8.54
C ILE A 103 1.60 -21.04 -7.64
N ASP A 104 2.43 -20.49 -6.76
CA ASP A 104 2.03 -19.61 -5.66
C ASP A 104 2.77 -18.26 -5.67
N CYS A 105 2.71 -17.56 -4.54
CA CYS A 105 3.24 -16.21 -4.36
C CYS A 105 4.38 -16.13 -3.31
N SER A 106 4.99 -17.26 -2.98
CA SER A 106 5.91 -17.38 -1.83
C SER A 106 7.27 -16.72 -2.07
N ASP A 107 7.83 -16.85 -3.28
CA ASP A 107 9.11 -16.27 -3.64
C ASP A 107 8.94 -14.89 -4.29
N ARG A 108 9.37 -13.83 -3.61
CA ARG A 108 9.31 -12.45 -4.11
C ARG A 108 10.05 -12.25 -5.44
N ASN A 109 11.05 -13.08 -5.71
CA ASN A 109 11.85 -13.00 -6.93
C ASN A 109 11.30 -13.88 -8.05
N ASN A 110 10.52 -14.92 -7.74
CA ASN A 110 10.01 -15.87 -8.72
C ASN A 110 8.65 -16.47 -8.32
N SER A 111 7.64 -15.61 -8.21
CA SER A 111 6.23 -15.99 -7.99
C SER A 111 5.42 -16.16 -9.28
N LYS A 112 4.29 -16.87 -9.16
CA LYS A 112 3.28 -16.99 -10.22
C LYS A 112 2.48 -15.72 -10.41
N TYR A 113 2.21 -14.97 -9.34
CA TYR A 113 1.41 -13.75 -9.37
C TYR A 113 2.15 -12.58 -8.73
N TYR A 114 1.86 -11.38 -9.21
CA TYR A 114 2.41 -10.12 -8.72
C TYR A 114 1.34 -9.05 -8.69
N VAL A 115 1.43 -8.12 -7.74
CA VAL A 115 0.64 -6.87 -7.77
C VAL A 115 1.55 -5.74 -8.21
N VAL A 116 1.12 -4.96 -9.20
CA VAL A 116 1.86 -3.78 -9.66
C VAL A 116 1.04 -2.53 -9.38
N VAL A 117 1.66 -1.55 -8.74
CA VAL A 117 1.08 -0.23 -8.48
C VAL A 117 1.67 0.78 -9.45
N VAL A 118 0.82 1.41 -10.24
CA VAL A 118 1.19 2.42 -11.25
C VAL A 118 0.28 3.64 -11.13
N GLN A 119 0.74 4.79 -11.60
CA GLN A 119 -0.09 5.99 -11.70
C GLN A 119 -1.15 5.81 -12.80
N TYR A 120 -2.33 6.41 -12.63
CA TYR A 120 -3.39 6.39 -13.65
C TYR A 120 -2.95 7.04 -14.96
N ALA A 121 -2.20 8.14 -14.88
CA ALA A 121 -1.70 8.86 -16.04
C ALA A 121 -0.52 8.14 -16.74
N ALA A 122 0.12 7.18 -16.08
CA ALA A 122 1.25 6.45 -16.65
C ALA A 122 0.76 5.31 -17.55
N ARG A 123 1.46 5.12 -18.67
CA ARG A 123 1.26 3.93 -19.50
C ARG A 123 1.92 2.73 -18.81
N PHE A 124 1.16 1.65 -18.65
CA PHE A 124 1.69 0.40 -18.11
C PHE A 124 2.78 -0.16 -19.05
N ASN A 125 3.99 -0.34 -18.52
CA ASN A 125 5.12 -0.88 -19.27
C ASN A 125 5.36 -2.35 -18.88
N ALA A 126 4.84 -3.27 -19.70
CA ALA A 126 4.99 -4.71 -19.49
C ALA A 126 6.46 -5.17 -19.52
N GLU A 127 7.32 -4.48 -20.29
CA GLU A 127 8.73 -4.82 -20.38
C GLU A 127 9.48 -4.46 -19.10
N SER A 128 9.22 -3.28 -18.52
CA SER A 128 9.81 -2.89 -17.23
C SER A 128 9.43 -3.87 -16.12
N VAL A 129 8.16 -4.27 -16.04
CA VAL A 129 7.67 -5.23 -15.05
C VAL A 129 8.30 -6.61 -15.24
N LYS A 130 8.56 -7.01 -16.49
CA LYS A 130 9.27 -8.25 -16.82
C LYS A 130 10.77 -8.19 -16.47
N ASN A 131 11.41 -7.06 -16.71
CA ASN A 131 12.85 -6.88 -16.48
C ASN A 131 13.18 -6.82 -14.98
N PHE A 132 12.28 -6.27 -14.16
CA PHE A 132 12.50 -6.14 -12.72
C PHE A 132 12.82 -7.47 -12.00
N PRO A 133 11.96 -8.52 -12.04
CA PRO A 133 12.27 -9.80 -11.41
C PRO A 133 13.45 -10.51 -12.09
N TYR A 134 13.65 -10.32 -13.40
CA TYR A 134 14.82 -10.86 -14.10
C TYR A 134 16.14 -10.33 -13.52
N THR A 135 16.22 -9.01 -13.30
CA THR A 135 17.39 -8.37 -12.67
C THR A 135 17.56 -8.79 -11.21
N LEU A 136 16.46 -8.91 -10.45
CA LEU A 136 16.51 -9.36 -9.05
C LEU A 136 17.06 -10.79 -8.90
N ASN A 137 16.86 -11.64 -9.91
CA ASN A 137 17.41 -13.00 -9.92
C ASN A 137 18.85 -13.08 -10.44
N GLU A 138 19.57 -11.96 -10.58
CA GLU A 138 20.94 -11.91 -11.12
C GLU A 138 21.03 -12.62 -12.49
N SER A 139 19.98 -12.54 -13.30
CA SER A 139 19.88 -13.22 -14.60
C SER A 139 19.96 -14.76 -14.56
N LYS A 140 19.84 -15.41 -13.39
CA LYS A 140 19.84 -16.88 -13.24
C LYS A 140 18.64 -17.54 -13.91
N ILE A 141 17.49 -16.86 -13.92
CA ILE A 141 16.27 -17.32 -14.58
C ILE A 141 16.18 -16.66 -15.96
N ALA A 142 16.00 -17.46 -17.01
CA ALA A 142 15.91 -16.94 -18.36
C ALA A 142 14.76 -15.92 -18.51
N LYS A 143 15.02 -14.76 -19.12
CA LYS A 143 14.04 -13.67 -19.34
C LYS A 143 12.73 -14.13 -19.97
N LYS A 144 12.73 -15.21 -20.79
CA LYS A 144 11.52 -15.81 -21.38
C LYS A 144 10.54 -16.43 -20.38
N LYS A 145 11.00 -16.75 -19.17
CA LYS A 145 10.19 -17.31 -18.07
C LYS A 145 9.39 -16.26 -17.31
N PHE A 146 9.60 -14.98 -17.61
CA PHE A 146 8.80 -13.88 -17.09
C PHE A 146 7.93 -13.34 -18.22
N ASN A 147 6.66 -13.76 -18.24
CA ASN A 147 5.66 -13.25 -19.18
C ASN A 147 4.41 -12.83 -18.41
N MET A 148 4.42 -11.58 -17.97
CA MET A 148 3.36 -11.01 -17.15
C MET A 148 2.17 -10.63 -18.01
N ARG A 149 1.01 -11.14 -17.65
CA ARG A 149 -0.30 -10.82 -18.26
C ARG A 149 -1.26 -10.41 -17.17
N LEU A 150 -2.34 -9.70 -17.52
CA LEU A 150 -3.41 -9.40 -16.58
C LEU A 150 -4.00 -10.72 -16.05
N ALA A 151 -4.13 -10.84 -14.74
CA ALA A 151 -4.77 -12.01 -14.14
C ALA A 151 -6.27 -12.01 -14.49
N PRO A 152 -6.88 -13.18 -14.77
CA PRO A 152 -8.32 -13.29 -14.88
C PRO A 152 -9.02 -12.79 -13.62
N GLU A 153 -10.21 -12.20 -13.76
CA GLU A 153 -10.93 -11.57 -12.65
C GLU A 153 -11.19 -12.55 -11.51
N GLU A 154 -11.71 -13.74 -11.80
CA GLU A 154 -11.96 -14.79 -10.81
C GLU A 154 -10.70 -15.15 -10.00
N THR A 155 -9.56 -15.24 -10.69
CA THR A 155 -8.27 -15.50 -10.04
C THR A 155 -7.84 -14.33 -9.17
N SER A 156 -8.00 -13.09 -9.65
CA SER A 156 -7.74 -11.88 -8.88
C SER A 156 -8.57 -11.87 -7.59
N VAL A 157 -9.89 -12.02 -7.69
CA VAL A 157 -10.81 -12.04 -6.53
C VAL A 157 -10.43 -13.13 -5.54
N LYS A 158 -10.07 -14.33 -6.02
CA LYS A 158 -9.62 -15.43 -5.16
C LYS A 158 -8.33 -15.09 -4.40
N LEU A 159 -7.36 -14.46 -5.08
CA LEU A 159 -6.06 -14.14 -4.53
C LEU A 159 -6.09 -12.94 -3.55
N ILE A 160 -6.75 -11.85 -3.93
CA ILE A 160 -6.74 -10.60 -3.16
C ILE A 160 -7.96 -10.46 -2.27
N GLY A 161 -9.10 -11.04 -2.63
CA GLY A 161 -10.35 -10.96 -1.88
C GLY A 161 -11.22 -9.74 -2.16
N TYR A 162 -10.99 -9.03 -3.25
CA TYR A 162 -11.71 -7.84 -3.66
C TYR A 162 -12.21 -7.99 -5.10
N GLU A 163 -13.38 -7.41 -5.38
CA GLU A 163 -14.06 -7.48 -6.68
C GLU A 163 -13.39 -6.60 -7.75
N HIS A 164 -13.95 -6.61 -8.96
CA HIS A 164 -13.53 -5.76 -10.06
C HIS A 164 -13.40 -4.30 -9.62
N ASN A 165 -12.35 -3.62 -10.08
CA ASN A 165 -12.00 -2.24 -9.71
C ASN A 165 -11.73 -1.99 -8.20
N ALA A 166 -11.72 -3.01 -7.34
CA ALA A 166 -11.39 -2.86 -5.92
C ALA A 166 -10.00 -3.43 -5.56
N VAL A 167 -9.11 -3.58 -6.56
CA VAL A 167 -7.76 -4.11 -6.34
C VAL A 167 -6.95 -3.15 -5.46
N THR A 168 -6.57 -3.64 -4.28
CA THR A 168 -5.73 -2.93 -3.32
C THR A 168 -4.54 -3.78 -2.90
N CYS A 169 -3.44 -3.14 -2.52
CA CYS A 169 -2.23 -3.78 -2.01
C CYS A 169 -2.28 -4.04 -0.50
N ILE A 170 -3.37 -3.68 0.18
CA ILE A 170 -3.52 -3.79 1.64
C ILE A 170 -4.63 -4.78 1.98
N GLY A 171 -4.42 -5.60 3.01
CA GLY A 171 -5.43 -6.53 3.50
C GLY A 171 -5.85 -7.59 2.46
N MET A 172 -4.91 -8.02 1.63
CA MET A 172 -5.13 -9.10 0.66
C MET A 172 -5.23 -10.46 1.37
N LYS A 173 -6.00 -11.40 0.80
CA LYS A 173 -6.09 -12.79 1.32
C LYS A 173 -4.77 -13.54 1.21
N THR A 174 -4.03 -13.30 0.13
CA THR A 174 -2.73 -13.92 -0.14
C THR A 174 -1.64 -12.87 -0.04
N ASN A 175 -0.47 -13.23 0.50
CA ASN A 175 0.70 -12.37 0.48
C ASN A 175 1.34 -12.41 -0.92
N ILE A 176 0.96 -11.47 -1.78
CA ILE A 176 1.44 -11.37 -3.15
C ILE A 176 2.58 -10.35 -3.23
N PRO A 177 3.72 -10.66 -3.89
CA PRO A 177 4.79 -9.70 -4.08
C PRO A 177 4.30 -8.42 -4.78
N LEU A 178 4.66 -7.28 -4.19
CA LEU A 178 4.26 -5.96 -4.64
C LEU A 178 5.40 -5.28 -5.41
N MET A 179 5.11 -4.78 -6.61
CA MET A 179 5.99 -3.90 -7.38
C MET A 179 5.39 -2.50 -7.44
N VAL A 180 6.14 -1.49 -7.04
CA VAL A 180 5.70 -0.10 -7.08
C VAL A 180 6.50 0.65 -8.14
N ALA A 181 5.81 1.36 -9.04
CA ALA A 181 6.47 2.15 -10.06
C ALA A 181 7.30 3.28 -9.43
N ASN A 182 8.55 3.45 -9.87
CA ASN A 182 9.45 4.49 -9.36
C ASN A 182 8.93 5.92 -9.60
N ALA A 183 8.04 6.13 -10.57
CA ALA A 183 7.41 7.44 -10.77
C ALA A 183 6.58 7.88 -9.56
N ILE A 184 5.99 6.94 -8.81
CA ILE A 184 5.22 7.22 -7.60
C ILE A 184 6.14 7.76 -6.50
N SER A 185 7.28 7.10 -6.26
CA SER A 185 8.26 7.56 -5.27
C SER A 185 8.89 8.91 -5.64
N ALA A 186 9.13 9.15 -6.94
CA ALA A 186 9.63 10.42 -7.43
C ALA A 186 8.62 11.56 -7.22
N SER A 187 7.33 11.31 -7.49
CA SER A 187 6.27 12.31 -7.33
C SER A 187 6.11 12.76 -5.86
N LEU A 188 6.24 11.82 -4.92
CA LEU A 188 6.21 12.13 -3.48
C LEU A 188 7.37 13.04 -3.04
N ARG A 189 8.55 12.92 -3.67
CA ARG A 189 9.72 13.76 -3.37
C ARG A 189 9.65 15.15 -4.00
N ALA A 190 8.86 15.33 -5.05
CA ALA A 190 8.68 16.61 -5.74
C ALA A 190 7.61 17.51 -5.09
N ALA A 191 6.78 16.96 -4.21
CA ALA A 191 5.72 17.68 -3.50
C ALA A 191 6.12 18.56 -2.28
N PRO A 192 7.37 18.62 -1.75
CA PRO A 192 7.60 19.33 -0.47
C PRO A 192 7.55 20.87 -0.56
N ASN A 193 7.25 21.48 -1.71
CA ASN A 193 7.30 22.94 -1.88
C ASN A 193 5.96 23.63 -2.22
N GLU A 194 4.81 22.95 -2.21
CA GLU A 194 3.50 23.59 -2.49
C GLU A 194 2.70 23.99 -1.23
N CYS A 195 3.33 23.98 -0.04
CA CYS A 195 2.79 24.61 1.17
C CYS A 195 3.67 25.81 1.59
N GLN A 196 3.83 26.77 0.69
CA GLN A 196 4.06 28.17 1.07
C GLN A 196 2.97 28.98 0.36
N ASP A 197 2.26 29.78 1.15
CA ASP A 197 1.19 30.71 0.77
C ASP A 197 -0.20 30.09 0.51
N LEU A 198 -0.95 29.90 1.60
CA LEU A 198 -2.32 30.40 1.80
C LEU A 198 -2.62 30.54 3.30
#